data_AF-R0J649-F1
#
_entry.id   AF-R0J649-F1
#
_cell.length_a   1.000
_cell.length_b   1.000
_cell.length_c   1.000
_cell.angle_alpha   90.00
_cell.angle_beta   90.00
_cell.angle_gamma   90.00
#
_symmetry.space_group_name_H-M   'P 1'
#
loop_
_entity.id
_entity.type
_entity.pdbx_description
1 polymer ?
#
loop_
_entity_poly.entity_id
_entity_poly.type
_entity_poly.pdbx_seq_one_letter_code
_entity_poly.pdbx_strand_id
1 'polypeptide(L)'
;TFLSPAAEQGHVHCLQWLLERGADCYITDDAGETPKDVAKRFAQLAAVELLTRRTGDSNSSDEELDANNAKFFERHGVEGSTDSKEDLILSKAEKRNARIRAYRKIQELQHLLKIAYGNYRQLGGITEEEKKMKKEQ
;
A
#
# COMPACT_ATOMS: atom_id res chain seq x y z
N THR A 1 9.95 -25.61 -5.34
CA THR A 1 8.46 -25.67 -5.42
C THR A 1 7.75 -25.92 -4.10
N PHE A 2 8.29 -26.67 -3.12
CA PHE A 2 7.62 -26.86 -1.81
C PHE A 2 7.58 -25.61 -0.90
N LEU A 3 8.39 -24.60 -1.19
CA LEU A 3 8.44 -23.37 -0.41
C LEU A 3 7.18 -22.50 -0.61
N SER A 4 6.63 -22.45 -1.83
CA SER A 4 5.48 -21.61 -2.18
C SER A 4 4.18 -22.03 -1.48
N PRO A 5 3.80 -23.32 -1.45
CA PRO A 5 2.62 -23.77 -0.70
C PRO A 5 2.74 -23.55 0.82
N ALA A 6 3.96 -23.69 1.38
CA ALA A 6 4.20 -23.41 2.79
C ALA A 6 4.08 -21.90 3.11
N ALA A 7 4.46 -21.04 2.15
CA ALA A 7 4.31 -19.60 2.22
C ALA A 7 2.85 -19.14 2.09
N GLU A 8 2.08 -19.74 1.20
CA GLU A 8 0.64 -19.52 1.03
C GLU A 8 -0.13 -19.78 2.33
N GLN A 9 0.14 -20.92 2.97
CA GLN A 9 -0.55 -21.33 4.19
C GLN A 9 0.00 -20.67 5.47
N GLY A 10 1.10 -19.90 5.37
CA GLY A 10 1.74 -19.28 6.53
C GLY A 10 2.43 -20.27 7.47
N HIS A 11 2.89 -21.42 6.97
CA HIS A 11 3.56 -22.45 7.78
C HIS A 11 5.03 -22.09 8.03
N VAL A 12 5.23 -21.13 8.93
CA VAL A 12 6.51 -20.58 9.38
C VAL A 12 7.54 -21.66 9.75
N HIS A 13 7.15 -22.70 10.50
CA HIS A 13 8.06 -23.78 10.90
C HIS A 13 8.52 -24.63 9.71
N CYS A 14 7.61 -24.95 8.78
CA CYS A 14 7.93 -25.68 7.56
C CYS A 14 8.85 -24.86 6.66
N LEU A 15 8.58 -23.56 6.52
CA LEU A 15 9.44 -22.63 5.79
C LEU A 15 10.84 -22.57 6.37
N GLN A 16 10.96 -22.42 7.69
CA GLN A 16 12.26 -22.38 8.37
C GLN A 16 13.05 -23.67 8.12
N TRP A 17 12.41 -24.83 8.28
CA TRP A 17 13.04 -26.13 8.05
C TRP A 17 13.50 -26.30 6.60
N LEU A 18 12.68 -25.90 5.62
CA LEU A 18 13.03 -25.94 4.20
C LEU A 18 14.20 -25.01 3.88
N LEU A 19 14.23 -23.81 4.44
CA LEU A 19 15.32 -22.85 4.28
C LEU A 19 16.63 -23.35 4.90
N GLU A 20 16.57 -24.03 6.05
CA GLU A 20 17.73 -24.69 6.68
C GLU A 20 18.27 -25.84 5.84
N ARG A 21 17.42 -26.50 5.05
CA ARG A 21 17.81 -27.55 4.09
C ARG A 21 18.39 -27.00 2.78
N GLY A 22 18.54 -25.69 2.65
CA GLY A 22 19.08 -25.04 1.45
C GLY A 22 18.06 -24.90 0.33
N ALA A 23 16.76 -24.86 0.65
CA ALA A 23 15.73 -24.56 -0.34
C ALA A 23 15.95 -23.16 -0.92
N ASP A 24 15.93 -23.07 -2.24
CA ASP A 24 16.05 -21.80 -2.95
C ASP A 24 14.74 -20.99 -2.79
N CYS A 25 14.90 -19.77 -2.29
CA CYS A 25 13.82 -18.84 -1.99
C CYS A 25 13.54 -17.87 -3.15
N TYR A 26 14.26 -17.99 -4.27
CA TYR A 26 14.04 -17.22 -5.50
C TYR A 26 13.29 -18.02 -6.58
N ILE A 27 12.90 -19.26 -6.29
CA ILE A 27 12.15 -20.10 -7.24
C ILE A 27 10.76 -19.49 -7.45
N THR A 28 10.47 -19.10 -8.68
CA THR A 28 9.15 -18.62 -9.09
C THR A 28 8.22 -19.77 -9.43
N ASP A 29 6.92 -19.59 -9.20
CA ASP A 29 5.88 -20.48 -9.70
C ASP A 29 5.51 -20.20 -11.17
N ASP A 30 4.50 -20.89 -11.69
CA ASP A 30 4.01 -20.73 -13.07
C ASP A 30 3.45 -19.32 -13.35
N ALA A 31 3.12 -18.55 -12.31
CA ALA A 31 2.69 -17.16 -12.38
C ALA A 31 3.87 -16.17 -12.27
N GLY A 32 5.10 -16.66 -12.08
CA GLY A 32 6.28 -15.82 -11.87
C GLY A 32 6.40 -15.27 -10.45
N GLU A 33 5.60 -15.75 -9.49
CA GLU A 33 5.61 -15.28 -8.11
C GLU A 33 6.71 -15.97 -7.30
N THR A 34 7.50 -15.21 -6.56
CA THR A 34 8.42 -15.80 -5.57
C THR A 34 7.63 -16.28 -4.34
N PRO A 35 8.17 -17.18 -3.51
CA PRO A 35 7.51 -17.63 -2.29
C PRO A 35 7.20 -16.47 -1.33
N LYS A 36 7.99 -15.38 -1.40
CA LYS A 36 7.75 -14.14 -0.65
C LYS A 36 6.53 -13.38 -1.20
N ASP A 37 6.35 -13.34 -2.51
CA ASP A 37 5.20 -12.69 -3.15
C ASP A 37 3.92 -13.46 -2.86
N VAL A 38 3.98 -14.79 -2.88
CA VAL A 38 2.89 -15.66 -2.43
C VAL A 38 2.53 -15.36 -0.96
N ALA A 39 3.51 -15.31 -0.04
CA ALA A 39 3.25 -14.96 1.36
C ALA A 39 2.59 -13.58 1.51
N LYS A 40 2.96 -12.59 0.69
CA LYS A 40 2.33 -11.26 0.68
C LYS A 40 0.90 -11.31 0.17
N ARG A 41 0.65 -12.01 -0.94
CA ARG A 41 -0.69 -12.16 -1.55
C ARG A 41 -1.70 -12.75 -0.58
N PHE A 42 -1.25 -13.68 0.27
CA PHE A 42 -2.07 -14.31 1.31
C PHE A 42 -1.96 -13.64 2.69
N ALA A 43 -1.35 -12.45 2.79
CA ALA A 43 -1.18 -11.67 4.02
C ALA A 43 -0.51 -12.42 5.18
N GLN A 44 0.39 -13.36 4.88
CA GLN A 44 1.11 -14.19 5.85
C GLN A 44 2.33 -13.44 6.41
N LEU A 45 2.11 -12.48 7.30
CA LEU A 45 3.13 -11.55 7.79
C LEU A 45 4.38 -12.26 8.35
N ALA A 46 4.20 -13.29 9.17
CA ALA A 46 5.32 -14.03 9.78
C ALA A 46 6.16 -14.80 8.74
N ALA A 47 5.53 -15.30 7.67
CA ALA A 47 6.24 -15.93 6.55
C ALA A 47 7.02 -14.89 5.73
N VAL A 48 6.44 -13.70 5.52
CA VAL A 48 7.11 -12.57 4.85
C VAL A 48 8.34 -12.11 5.62
N GLU A 49 8.25 -11.97 6.95
CA GLU A 49 9.37 -11.58 7.80
C GLU A 49 10.53 -12.59 7.73
N LEU A 50 10.21 -13.90 7.84
CA LEU A 50 11.22 -14.96 7.73
C LEU A 50 11.93 -14.95 6.37
N LEU A 51 11.17 -14.85 5.27
CA LEU A 51 11.72 -14.84 3.93
C LEU A 51 12.54 -13.57 3.67
N THR A 52 12.08 -12.42 4.17
CA THR A 52 12.80 -11.13 4.07
C THR A 52 14.14 -11.16 4.79
N ARG A 53 14.20 -11.74 5.98
CA ARG A 53 15.46 -11.88 6.74
C ARG A 53 16.49 -12.75 6.00
N ARG A 54 16.03 -13.73 5.23
CA ARG A 54 16.89 -14.67 4.47
C ARG A 54 17.31 -14.14 3.10
N THR A 55 16.43 -13.44 2.37
CA THR A 55 16.75 -12.90 1.04
C THR A 55 17.62 -11.65 1.09
N GLY A 56 17.86 -11.07 2.27
CA GLY A 56 18.65 -9.84 2.43
C GLY A 56 17.97 -8.60 1.82
N ASP A 57 16.78 -8.76 1.22
CA ASP A 57 15.95 -7.67 0.71
C ASP A 57 15.23 -6.98 1.87
N SER A 58 16.00 -6.38 2.76
CA SER A 58 15.54 -5.35 3.68
C SER A 58 15.24 -4.07 2.91
N ASN A 59 14.32 -4.15 1.95
CA ASN A 59 13.72 -3.01 1.27
C ASN A 59 12.57 -2.43 2.12
N SER A 60 12.58 -2.66 3.44
CA SER A 60 11.94 -1.80 4.43
C SER A 60 12.74 -0.52 4.53
N SER A 61 12.93 0.16 3.40
CA SER A 61 13.06 1.58 3.48
C SER A 61 11.67 2.09 3.82
N ASP A 62 11.54 2.45 5.10
CA ASP A 62 10.70 3.56 5.56
C ASP A 62 11.23 4.85 4.88
N GLU A 63 11.39 4.80 3.56
CA GLU A 63 11.95 5.84 2.71
C GLU A 63 10.89 6.93 2.71
N GLU A 64 11.26 8.05 3.33
CA GLU A 64 10.48 9.28 3.35
C GLU A 64 9.81 9.52 2.00
N LEU A 65 8.54 9.92 2.07
CA LEU A 65 7.65 10.17 0.94
C LEU A 65 8.24 11.24 0.01
N ASP A 66 9.15 10.86 -0.88
CA ASP A 66 9.67 11.77 -1.90
C ASP A 66 8.70 11.83 -3.08
N ALA A 67 7.91 12.89 -3.10
CA ALA A 67 6.92 13.18 -4.13
C ALA A 67 7.52 13.31 -5.55
N ASN A 68 8.84 13.43 -5.70
CA ASN A 68 9.52 13.54 -6.99
C ASN A 68 10.06 12.22 -7.54
N ASN A 69 10.10 11.15 -6.74
CA ASN A 69 10.61 9.87 -7.21
C ASN A 69 9.51 9.05 -7.90
N ALA A 70 9.43 9.15 -9.23
CA ALA A 70 8.48 8.39 -10.05
C ALA A 70 8.52 6.86 -9.80
N LYS A 71 9.66 6.31 -9.37
CA LYS A 71 9.81 4.88 -9.05
C LYS A 71 8.98 4.45 -7.83
N PHE A 72 8.64 5.37 -6.92
CA PHE A 72 7.79 5.08 -5.77
C PHE A 72 6.38 4.64 -6.20
N PHE A 73 5.80 5.34 -7.18
CA PHE A 73 4.46 5.06 -7.71
C PHE A 73 4.37 3.83 -8.61
N GLU A 74 5.51 3.32 -9.08
CA GLU A 74 5.60 2.02 -9.77
C GLU A 74 5.62 0.85 -8.79
N ARG A 75 6.24 1.01 -7.61
CA ARG A 75 6.44 -0.08 -6.64
C ARG A 75 5.30 -0.23 -5.62
N HIS A 76 4.63 0.86 -5.25
CA HIS A 76 3.50 0.88 -4.31
C HIS A 76 2.14 1.01 -5.01
N GLY A 77 2.02 0.53 -6.25
CA GLY A 77 0.72 0.41 -6.89
C GLY A 77 -0.16 -0.52 -6.06
N VAL A 78 -1.12 0.05 -5.33
CA VAL A 78 -2.16 -0.69 -4.60
C VAL A 78 -2.78 -1.75 -5.50
N GLU A 79 -2.32 -2.98 -5.30
CA GLU A 79 -2.96 -4.17 -5.83
C GLU A 79 -4.13 -4.46 -4.89
N GLY A 80 -5.35 -4.38 -5.41
CA GLY A 80 -6.56 -4.66 -4.63
C GLY A 80 -7.32 -3.44 -4.15
N SER A 81 -8.02 -2.76 -5.07
CA SER A 81 -9.38 -2.34 -4.77
C SER A 81 -10.31 -3.27 -5.55
N THR A 82 -10.81 -4.28 -4.85
CA THR A 82 -11.93 -5.13 -5.27
C THR A 82 -13.17 -4.26 -5.35
N ASP A 83 -13.63 -3.93 -6.57
CA ASP A 83 -15.06 -3.79 -6.93
C ASP A 83 -15.26 -3.18 -8.32
N SER A 84 -14.53 -3.65 -9.33
CA SER A 84 -14.93 -3.49 -10.73
C SER A 84 -14.27 -4.58 -11.55
N LYS A 85 -15.05 -5.57 -12.00
CA LYS A 85 -14.58 -6.70 -12.80
C LYS A 85 -14.33 -6.34 -14.27
N GLU A 86 -14.58 -5.10 -14.65
CA GLU A 86 -14.08 -4.53 -15.90
C GLU A 86 -12.70 -3.92 -15.64
N ASP A 87 -11.66 -4.75 -15.81
CA ASP A 87 -10.30 -4.27 -16.00
C ASP A 87 -10.28 -3.38 -17.24
N LEU A 88 -10.53 -2.09 -17.03
CA LEU A 88 -10.09 -1.06 -17.93
C LEU A 88 -8.57 -1.20 -17.94
N ILE A 89 -8.02 -1.87 -18.96
CA ILE A 89 -6.58 -1.99 -19.23
C ILE A 89 -6.09 -0.58 -19.59
N LEU A 90 -6.07 0.29 -18.58
CA LEU A 90 -5.57 1.64 -18.69
C LEU A 90 -4.06 1.52 -18.74
N SER A 91 -3.48 2.09 -19.78
CA SER A 91 -2.04 2.25 -19.90
C SER A 91 -1.50 2.89 -18.61
N LYS A 92 -0.25 2.57 -18.24
CA LYS A 92 0.44 3.20 -17.10
C LYS A 92 0.33 4.73 -17.13
N ALA A 93 0.32 5.33 -18.33
CA ALA A 93 0.13 6.75 -18.53
C ALA A 93 -1.28 7.25 -18.14
N GLU A 94 -2.32 6.48 -18.42
CA GLU A 94 -3.71 6.85 -18.12
C GLU A 94 -4.00 6.76 -16.62
N LYS A 95 -3.46 5.74 -15.94
CA LYS A 95 -3.51 5.64 -14.47
C LYS A 95 -2.81 6.82 -13.81
N ARG A 96 -1.63 7.22 -14.30
CA ARG A 96 -0.91 8.43 -13.84
C ARG A 96 -1.76 9.69 -14.04
N ASN A 97 -2.34 9.87 -15.23
CA ASN A 97 -3.16 11.03 -15.53
C ASN A 97 -4.43 11.08 -14.66
N ALA A 98 -5.05 9.93 -14.38
CA ALA A 98 -6.18 9.83 -13.46
C ALA A 98 -5.79 10.27 -12.04
N ARG A 99 -4.65 9.80 -11.52
CA ARG A 99 -4.13 10.21 -10.21
C ARG A 99 -3.86 11.72 -10.14
N ILE A 100 -3.26 12.30 -11.17
CA ILE A 100 -3.00 13.75 -11.24
C ILE A 100 -4.32 14.54 -11.19
N ARG A 101 -5.34 14.10 -11.94
CA ARG A 101 -6.67 14.74 -11.92
C ARG A 101 -7.33 14.63 -10.55
N ALA A 102 -7.30 13.45 -9.94
CA ALA A 102 -7.85 13.22 -8.61
C ALA A 102 -7.16 14.14 -7.57
N TYR A 103 -5.84 14.23 -7.61
CA TYR A 103 -5.08 15.09 -6.70
C TYR A 103 -5.43 16.58 -6.86
N ARG A 104 -5.51 17.08 -8.10
CA ARG A 104 -5.95 18.47 -8.37
C ARG A 104 -7.36 18.72 -7.82
N LYS A 105 -8.26 17.74 -7.93
CA LYS A 105 -9.63 17.86 -7.41
C LYS A 105 -9.65 17.93 -5.89
N ILE A 106 -8.79 17.16 -5.21
CA ILE A 106 -8.64 17.24 -3.75
C ILE A 106 -8.22 18.65 -3.33
N GLN A 107 -7.23 19.24 -4.00
CA GLN A 107 -6.76 20.59 -3.68
C GLN A 107 -7.85 21.65 -3.89
N GLU A 108 -8.62 21.54 -4.97
CA GLU A 108 -9.76 22.43 -5.24
C GLU A 108 -10.83 22.32 -4.15
N LEU A 109 -11.19 21.09 -3.75
CA LEU A 109 -12.18 20.86 -2.70
C LEU A 109 -11.71 21.36 -1.33
N GLN A 110 -10.42 21.20 -1.00
CA GLN A 110 -9.84 21.76 0.22
C GLN A 110 -9.93 23.29 0.24
N HIS A 111 -9.68 23.94 -0.90
CA HIS A 111 -9.82 25.39 -1.02
C HIS A 111 -11.27 25.84 -0.83
N LEU A 112 -12.22 25.18 -1.49
CA LEU A 112 -13.65 25.47 -1.35
C LEU A 112 -14.13 25.24 0.10
N LEU A 113 -13.67 24.17 0.74
CA LEU A 113 -13.98 23.88 2.13
C LEU A 113 -13.48 24.98 3.06
N LYS A 114 -12.26 25.49 2.83
CA LYS A 114 -11.71 26.62 3.58
C LYS A 114 -12.58 27.87 3.44
N ILE A 115 -13.05 28.17 2.22
CA ILE A 115 -13.98 29.29 1.98
C ILE A 115 -15.29 29.06 2.72
N ALA A 116 -15.87 27.86 2.62
CA ALA A 116 -17.12 27.52 3.29
C ALA A 116 -17.02 27.69 4.81
N TYR A 117 -15.93 27.25 5.44
CA TYR A 117 -15.67 27.50 6.85
C TYR A 117 -15.54 28.99 7.18
N GLY A 118 -14.86 29.77 6.34
CA GLY A 118 -14.77 31.21 6.49
C GLY A 118 -16.16 31.87 6.48
N ASN A 119 -16.99 31.53 5.49
CA ASN A 119 -18.36 32.02 5.38
C ASN A 119 -19.21 31.60 6.58
N TYR A 120 -19.11 30.34 7.01
CA TYR A 120 -19.84 29.83 8.18
C TYR A 120 -19.49 30.62 9.44
N ARG A 121 -18.20 30.90 9.67
CA ARG A 121 -17.75 31.73 10.81
C ARG A 121 -18.23 33.18 10.69
N GLN A 122 -18.17 33.77 9.51
CA GLN A 122 -18.66 35.14 9.27
C GLN A 122 -20.17 35.26 9.55
N LEU A 123 -20.94 34.21 9.30
CA LEU A 123 -22.37 34.14 9.63
C LEU A 123 -22.63 33.79 11.11
N GLY A 124 -21.60 33.73 11.95
CA GLY A 124 -21.71 33.44 13.39
C GLY A 124 -21.75 31.94 13.73
N GLY A 125 -21.49 31.07 12.75
CA GLY A 125 -21.35 29.63 12.95
C GLY A 125 -20.05 29.29 13.69
N ILE A 126 -20.11 28.34 14.63
CA ILE A 126 -18.96 27.84 15.38
C ILE A 126 -18.76 26.37 15.02
N THR A 127 -17.57 26.01 14.55
CA THR A 127 -17.31 24.64 14.12
C THR A 127 -17.25 23.69 15.32
N GLU A 128 -17.53 22.40 15.11
CA GLU A 128 -17.43 21.40 16.18
C GLU A 128 -16.02 21.31 16.78
N GLU A 129 -14.98 21.54 15.98
CA GLU A 129 -13.59 21.61 16.44
C GLU A 129 -13.37 22.80 17.38
N GLU A 130 -13.90 23.98 17.04
CA GLU A 130 -13.82 25.17 17.90
C GLU A 130 -14.65 25.02 19.18
N LYS A 131 -15.79 24.32 19.10
CA LYS A 131 -16.58 23.97 20.30
C LYS A 131 -15.83 23.02 21.22
N LYS A 132 -15.08 22.06 20.68
CA LYS A 132 -14.24 21.14 21.48
C LYS A 132 -13.09 21.89 22.14
N MET A 133 -12.35 22.72 21.40
CA MET A 133 -11.25 23.52 21.97
C MET A 133 -11.73 24.49 23.07
N LYS A 134 -12.93 25.06 22.95
CA LYS A 134 -13.53 25.90 24.01
C LYS A 134 -14.02 25.13 25.24
N LYS A 135 -14.25 23.81 25.13
CA LYS A 135 -14.64 22.96 26.27
C LYS A 135 -13.43 22.43 27.04
N GLU A 136 -12.27 22.41 26.42
CA GLU A 136 -11.01 21.96 27.00
C GLU A 136 -10.19 23.10 27.64
N GLN A 137 -10.71 24.34 27.60
CA GLN A 137 -10.18 25.55 28.25
C GLN A 137 -11.06 25.96 29.42
#